data_AF-A0A7K1XV78-F1
#
_entry.id   AF-A0A7K1XV78-F1
#
_cell.length_a   1.000
_cell.length_b   1.000
_cell.length_c   1.000
_cell.angle_alpha   90.00
_cell.angle_beta   90.00
_cell.angle_gamma   90.00
#
_symmetry.space_group_name_H-M   'P 1'
#
loop_
_entity.id
_entity.type
_entity.pdbx_description
1 polymer ?
#
loop_
_entity_poly.entity_id
_entity_poly.type
_entity_poly.pdbx_seq_one_letter_code
_entity_poly.pdbx_strand_id
1 'polypeptide(L)'
;MYKYRLHDLLDNLPKKDFNKAMRVIPKVLGVSFNTFLNYRNIKLADQRDIPHQKVLILEKIFGLNHGELDNFKIECKHISQLLNEDTG
;
A
#
# COMPACT_ATOMS: atom_id res chain seq x y z
N MET A 1 -9.68 -6.05 -8.68
CA MET A 1 -9.03 -5.89 -7.36
C MET A 1 -7.92 -4.85 -7.46
N TYR A 2 -7.82 -3.95 -6.47
CA TYR A 2 -6.72 -2.98 -6.38
C TYR A 2 -5.51 -3.62 -5.69
N LYS A 3 -4.32 -3.10 -5.98
CA LYS A 3 -3.06 -3.61 -5.40
C LYS A 3 -2.94 -3.30 -3.91
N TYR A 4 -3.52 -2.18 -3.47
CA TYR A 4 -3.52 -1.73 -2.08
C TYR A 4 -4.94 -1.56 -1.55
N ARG A 5 -5.10 -1.74 -0.24
CA ARG A 5 -6.37 -1.66 0.50
C ARG A 5 -6.84 -0.24 0.80
N LEU A 6 -6.36 0.74 0.05
CA LEU A 6 -6.60 2.16 0.32
C LEU A 6 -8.08 2.56 0.21
N HIS A 7 -8.86 1.94 -0.68
CA HIS A 7 -10.30 2.21 -0.75
C HIS A 7 -11.00 1.72 0.52
N ASP A 8 -10.81 0.45 0.90
CA ASP A 8 -11.39 -0.12 2.12
C ASP A 8 -11.04 0.70 3.39
N LEU A 9 -9.77 1.09 3.53
CA LEU A 9 -9.30 1.88 4.68
C LEU A 9 -9.92 3.27 4.74
N LEU A 10 -10.12 3.92 3.59
CA LEU A 10 -10.73 5.24 3.52
C LEU A 10 -12.25 5.18 3.67
N ASP A 11 -12.90 4.19 3.07
CA ASP A 11 -14.36 4.02 3.10
C ASP A 11 -14.87 3.67 4.51
N ASN A 12 -14.01 3.08 5.35
CA ASN A 12 -14.28 2.87 6.77
C ASN A 12 -14.26 4.15 7.62
N LEU A 13 -13.85 5.29 7.06
CA LEU A 13 -13.88 6.57 7.77
C LEU A 13 -15.28 7.22 7.68
N PRO A 14 -15.73 7.95 8.72
CA PRO A 14 -16.90 8.82 8.59
C PRO A 14 -16.73 9.80 7.42
N LYS A 15 -17.82 10.12 6.70
CA LYS A 15 -17.79 11.01 5.51
C LYS A 15 -17.05 12.35 5.74
N LYS A 16 -17.18 12.91 6.94
CA LYS A 16 -16.49 14.16 7.35
C LYS A 16 -14.97 13.97 7.39
N ASP A 17 -14.51 12.81 7.80
CA ASP A 17 -13.10 12.47 7.94
C ASP A 17 -12.51 11.93 6.64
N PHE A 18 -13.29 11.23 5.81
CA PHE A 18 -12.89 10.88 4.44
C PHE A 18 -12.42 12.10 3.65
N ASN A 19 -13.23 13.17 3.59
CA ASN A 19 -12.89 14.40 2.87
C ASN A 19 -11.67 15.12 3.45
N LYS A 20 -11.38 14.93 4.75
CA LYS A 20 -10.16 15.46 5.37
C LYS A 20 -8.96 14.58 5.04
N ALA A 21 -9.07 13.26 5.17
CA ALA A 21 -8.03 12.29 4.84
C ALA A 21 -7.55 12.46 3.39
N MET A 22 -8.49 12.61 2.44
CA MET A 22 -8.19 12.89 1.03
C MET A 22 -7.37 14.16 0.79
N ARG A 23 -7.39 15.13 1.71
CA ARG A 23 -6.60 16.37 1.65
C ARG A 23 -5.32 16.33 2.47
N VAL A 24 -5.30 15.58 3.58
CA VAL A 24 -4.18 15.52 4.52
C VAL A 24 -3.15 14.50 4.08
N ILE A 25 -3.57 13.30 3.68
CA ILE A 25 -2.65 12.20 3.33
C ILE A 25 -1.70 12.59 2.18
N PRO A 26 -2.15 13.18 1.06
CA PRO A 26 -1.23 13.59 -0.01
C PRO A 26 -0.15 14.56 0.48
N LYS A 27 -0.51 15.48 1.39
CA LYS A 27 0.42 16.47 1.96
C LYS A 27 1.46 15.80 2.85
N VAL A 28 1.05 14.88 3.72
CA VAL A 28 1.96 14.10 4.59
C VAL A 28 2.91 13.26 3.74
N LEU A 29 2.40 12.68 2.65
CA LEU A 29 3.20 11.95 1.69
C LEU A 29 4.07 12.84 0.80
N GLY A 30 3.92 14.17 0.79
CA GLY A 30 4.65 15.06 -0.11
C GLY A 30 4.36 14.78 -1.59
N VAL A 31 3.14 14.37 -1.93
CA VAL A 31 2.71 14.07 -3.31
C VAL A 31 1.51 14.92 -3.70
N SER A 32 1.28 15.05 -5.01
CA SER A 32 0.08 15.72 -5.51
C SER A 32 -1.19 14.94 -5.18
N PHE A 33 -2.34 15.61 -5.13
CA PHE A 33 -3.63 14.96 -4.96
C PHE A 33 -3.89 13.90 -6.06
N ASN A 34 -3.53 14.21 -7.31
CA ASN A 34 -3.67 13.27 -8.44
C ASN A 34 -2.78 12.04 -8.27
N THR A 35 -1.56 12.21 -7.77
CA THR A 35 -0.66 11.08 -7.45
C THR A 35 -1.29 10.17 -6.41
N PHE A 36 -1.89 10.73 -5.36
CA PHE A 36 -2.59 9.93 -4.34
C PHE A 36 -3.83 9.22 -4.90
N LEU A 37 -4.60 9.87 -5.78
CA LEU A 37 -5.71 9.20 -6.49
C LEU A 37 -5.20 8.03 -7.35
N ASN A 38 -4.06 8.21 -8.02
CA ASN A 38 -3.45 7.13 -8.80
C ASN A 38 -3.04 5.96 -7.90
N TYR A 39 -2.41 6.22 -6.74
CA TYR A 39 -2.03 5.19 -5.76
C TYR A 39 -3.22 4.33 -5.34
N ARG A 40 -4.36 4.96 -5.04
CA ARG A 40 -5.60 4.25 -4.71
C ARG A 40 -6.12 3.35 -5.83
N ASN A 41 -5.81 3.68 -7.08
CA ASN A 41 -6.38 3.04 -8.26
C ASN A 41 -5.41 2.09 -8.97
N ILE A 42 -4.23 1.82 -8.40
CA ILE A 42 -3.30 0.83 -8.94
C ILE A 42 -3.98 -0.54 -8.91
N LYS A 43 -4.10 -1.17 -10.08
CA LYS A 43 -4.66 -2.52 -10.21
C LYS A 43 -3.61 -3.54 -9.81
N LEU A 44 -4.03 -4.71 -9.31
CA LEU A 44 -3.10 -5.77 -8.91
C LEU A 44 -2.14 -6.20 -10.02
N ALA A 45 -2.63 -6.25 -11.27
CA ALA A 45 -1.83 -6.63 -12.45
C ALA A 45 -1.00 -5.47 -13.04
N ASP A 46 -1.05 -4.29 -12.43
CA ASP A 46 -0.34 -3.11 -12.91
C ASP A 46 1.14 -3.17 -12.48
N GLN A 47 2.03 -2.75 -13.39
CA GLN A 47 3.46 -2.65 -13.12
C GLN A 47 3.81 -1.45 -12.23
N ARG A 48 2.90 -0.47 -12.14
CA ARG A 48 3.06 0.67 -11.25
C ARG A 48 3.00 0.24 -9.79
N ASP A 49 3.73 0.97 -8.96
CA ASP A 49 3.78 0.75 -7.53
C ASP A 49 3.82 2.07 -6.76
N ILE A 50 3.42 2.01 -5.49
CA ILE A 50 3.68 3.10 -4.55
C ILE A 50 5.13 2.94 -4.09
N PRO A 51 5.95 4.01 -4.10
CA PRO A 51 7.30 3.92 -3.54
C PRO A 51 7.28 3.38 -2.11
N HIS A 52 8.15 2.42 -1.79
CA HIS A 52 8.14 1.70 -0.51
C HIS A 52 8.09 2.61 0.72
N GLN A 53 8.85 3.71 0.73
CA GLN A 53 8.81 4.68 1.82
C GLN A 53 7.40 5.27 2.06
N LYS A 54 6.64 5.50 0.99
CA LYS A 54 5.27 6.02 1.07
C LYS A 54 4.30 4.94 1.56
N VAL A 55 4.52 3.67 1.20
CA VAL A 55 3.77 2.53 1.74
C VAL A 55 3.92 2.47 3.27
N LEU A 56 5.16 2.53 3.78
CA LEU A 56 5.42 2.54 5.23
C LEU A 56 4.73 3.71 5.95
N ILE A 57 4.69 4.89 5.34
CA ILE A 57 3.99 6.05 5.90
C ILE A 57 2.47 5.81 5.91
N LEU A 58 1.91 5.25 4.83
CA LEU A 58 0.49 4.90 4.75
C LEU A 58 0.11 3.87 5.82
N GLU A 59 0.90 2.82 6.00
CA GLU A 59 0.70 1.82 7.06
C GLU A 59 0.65 2.48 8.44
N LYS A 60 1.59 3.38 8.74
CA LYS A 60 1.59 4.15 9.99
C LYS A 60 0.38 5.07 10.15
N ILE A 61 -0.06 5.73 9.07
CA ILE A 61 -1.25 6.61 9.09
C ILE A 61 -2.50 5.80 9.46
N PHE A 62 -2.62 4.58 8.94
CA PHE A 62 -3.78 3.71 9.16
C PHE A 62 -3.63 2.75 10.35
N GLY A 63 -2.49 2.76 11.05
CA GLY A 63 -2.23 1.88 12.20
C GLY A 63 -2.08 0.40 11.83
N LEU A 64 -1.56 0.12 10.63
CA LEU A 64 -1.35 -1.23 10.11
C LEU A 64 0.05 -1.75 10.42
N ASN A 65 0.21 -3.07 10.48
CA ASN A 65 1.53 -3.70 10.48
C ASN A 65 2.16 -3.65 9.09
N HIS A 66 3.47 -3.93 9.03
CA HIS A 66 4.20 -3.93 7.77
C HIS A 66 3.66 -5.01 6.80
N GLY A 67 3.37 -4.61 5.56
CA GLY A 67 2.81 -5.46 4.51
C GLY A 67 1.30 -5.61 4.54
N GLU A 68 0.59 -5.05 5.54
CA GLU A 68 -0.87 -5.18 5.64
C GLU A 68 -1.64 -4.18 4.74
N LEU A 69 -0.93 -3.19 4.16
CA LEU A 69 -1.53 -2.30 3.16
C LEU A 69 -1.81 -3.01 1.84
N ASP A 70 -1.03 -4.05 1.52
CA ASP A 70 -1.14 -4.80 0.28
C ASP A 70 -2.40 -5.68 0.26
N ASN A 71 -3.03 -5.80 -0.91
CA ASN A 71 -4.14 -6.73 -1.15
C ASN A 71 -3.67 -8.15 -1.51
N PHE A 72 -2.36 -8.39 -1.49
CA PHE A 72 -1.73 -9.64 -1.85
C PHE A 72 -0.69 -10.01 -0.80
N LYS A 73 -0.36 -11.30 -0.71
CA LYS A 73 0.73 -11.77 0.15
C LYS A 73 1.94 -12.03 -0.71
N ILE A 74 3.09 -11.55 -0.25
CA ILE A 74 4.38 -11.95 -0.80
C ILE A 74 4.84 -13.16 0.02
N GLU A 75 4.85 -14.31 -0.62
CA GLU A 75 5.41 -15.53 -0.04
C GLU A 75 6.73 -15.82 -0.75
N CYS A 76 7.82 -15.84 0.01
CA CYS A 76 9.14 -16.19 -0.49
C CYS A 76 9.75 -17.21 0.47
N LYS A 77 10.40 -18.23 -0.09
CA LYS A 77 11.17 -19.19 0.70
C LYS A 77 12.34 -18.47 1.37
N HIS A 78 12.73 -18.96 2.53
CA HIS A 78 13.94 -18.46 3.19
C HIS A 78 15.18 -18.82 2.36
N ILE A 79 16.23 -18.00 2.41
CA ILE A 79 17.45 -18.21 1.62
C ILE A 79 18.06 -19.60 1.84
N SER A 80 18.00 -20.14 3.06
CA SER A 80 18.49 -21.51 3.34
C SER A 80 17.72 -22.59 2.58
N GLN A 81 16.41 -22.43 2.35
CA GLN A 81 15.62 -23.37 1.56
C GLN A 81 15.97 -23.27 0.09
N LEU A 82 16.15 -22.04 -0.41
CA LEU A 82 16.55 -21.79 -1.81
C LEU A 82 17.93 -22.38 -2.11
N LEU A 83 18.90 -22.22 -1.20
CA LEU A 83 20.25 -22.76 -1.35
C LEU A 83 20.30 -24.29 -1.32
N ASN A 84 19.44 -24.94 -0.51
CA ASN A 84 19.32 -26.39 -0.48
C ASN A 84 18.70 -26.96 -1.77
N GLU A 85 17.88 -26.17 -2.48
CA GLU A 85 17.26 -26.56 -3.75
C GLU A 85 18.20 -26.34 -4.95
N ASP A 86 19.16 -25.41 -4.84
CA ASP A 86 20.16 -25.07 -5.87
C ASP A 86 21.36 -26.04 -5.90
N THR A 87 21.41 -27.01 -4.98
CA THR A 87 22.46 -28.04 -4.98
C THR A 87 22.10 -29.17 -5.95
N GLY A 88 22.22 -28.88 -7.24
CA GLY A 88 22.26 -29.84 -8.34
C GLY A 88 23.68 -30.14 -8.78
#